data_AF-A0A8E2JQ27-F1
#
_entry.id   AF-A0A8E2JQ27-F1
#
_cell.length_a   1.000
_cell.length_b   1.000
_cell.length_c   1.000
_cell.angle_alpha   90.00
_cell.angle_beta   90.00
_cell.angle_gamma   90.00
#
_symmetry.space_group_name_H-M   'P 1'
#
loop_
_entity.id
_entity.type
_entity.pdbx_description
1 polymer ?
#
loop_
_entity_poly.entity_id
_entity_poly.type
_entity_poly.pdbx_seq_one_letter_code
_entity_poly.pdbx_strand_id
1 'polypeptide(L)'
;MATASYSSIPSSGASSQLKPMILVDAHRGSKRGLYAEDYVDQINEIRLEDEHLKARIRRLRLISRVLALLISIAVFIPIALTLHKFLTTKGVYRDVPQPGGTMKSRTAWANDSKTWPTYTYFAVATVSVLLHFATIISYWFSVQHANAAATVASVFTWAVMIGNLVVWIVAAGLYRGEKDTGEKPKDLWGWTCSAAAQEIQDIFREQVDFNQFCNVQSISWYFGIVQVFAALLTVFIFFLVMRRRETTKVVRRHTTLWESH
;
A
#
# COMPACT_ATOMS: atom_id res chain seq x y z
N MET A 1 -68.67 1.05 1.02
CA MET A 1 -68.82 0.93 2.49
C MET A 1 -67.64 1.64 3.12
N ALA A 2 -67.70 2.82 3.75
CA ALA A 2 -68.74 3.75 4.19
C ALA A 2 -68.16 5.18 4.06
N THR A 3 -68.76 6.12 3.33
CA THR A 3 -69.60 7.26 3.82
C THR A 3 -69.09 7.93 5.10
N ALA A 4 -68.41 9.09 5.02
CA ALA A 4 -68.95 10.47 4.93
C ALA A 4 -69.18 11.12 6.31
N SER A 5 -68.54 12.26 6.60
CA SER A 5 -69.26 13.51 6.91
C SER A 5 -68.34 14.72 7.15
N TYR A 6 -68.85 15.83 6.65
CA TYR A 6 -68.38 17.21 6.62
C TYR A 6 -68.79 17.95 7.91
N SER A 7 -68.00 18.92 8.37
CA SER A 7 -68.51 20.10 9.08
C SER A 7 -67.52 21.26 9.01
N SER A 8 -68.07 22.45 8.79
CA SER A 8 -67.46 23.71 8.31
C SER A 8 -67.33 24.81 9.39
N ILE A 9 -66.21 25.57 9.36
CA ILE A 9 -66.01 27.07 9.38
C ILE A 9 -66.65 27.88 10.56
N PRO A 10 -65.99 28.86 11.25
CA PRO A 10 -65.41 30.10 10.66
C PRO A 10 -64.16 30.81 11.27
N SER A 11 -63.50 31.55 10.37
CA SER A 11 -62.99 32.95 10.44
C SER A 11 -62.36 33.57 11.70
N SER A 12 -61.08 33.96 11.59
CA SER A 12 -60.47 35.23 12.04
C SER A 12 -58.99 35.19 11.62
N GLY A 13 -58.49 35.96 10.65
CA GLY A 13 -58.31 37.42 10.71
C GLY A 13 -57.02 37.76 11.45
N ALA A 14 -55.88 37.93 10.75
CA ALA A 14 -54.78 38.86 11.12
C ALA A 14 -53.55 38.73 10.21
N SER A 15 -53.26 39.83 9.51
CA SER A 15 -51.93 40.40 9.20
C SER A 15 -50.83 39.52 8.59
N SER A 16 -50.70 39.63 7.27
CA SER A 16 -49.50 40.14 6.59
C SER A 16 -48.30 40.44 7.51
N GLN A 17 -47.31 39.56 7.51
CA GLN A 17 -45.96 39.89 7.99
C GLN A 17 -45.13 40.37 6.78
N LEU A 18 -45.21 41.68 6.54
CA LEU A 18 -44.27 42.39 5.69
C LEU A 18 -42.90 42.35 6.36
N LYS A 19 -41.97 41.65 5.69
CA LYS A 19 -40.53 41.69 5.91
C LYS A 19 -40.09 43.17 5.90
N PRO A 20 -39.38 43.68 6.93
CA PRO A 20 -38.89 45.05 6.89
C PRO A 20 -37.88 45.17 5.75
N MET A 21 -38.27 45.89 4.69
CA MET A 21 -37.33 46.42 3.72
C MET A 21 -36.51 47.48 4.42
N ILE A 22 -35.32 47.08 4.90
CA ILE A 22 -34.24 48.02 5.16
C ILE A 22 -33.88 48.59 3.79
N LEU A 23 -34.33 49.82 3.53
CA LEU A 23 -33.97 50.62 2.37
C LEU A 23 -32.49 51.00 2.51
N VAL A 24 -31.61 50.06 2.16
CA VAL A 24 -30.18 50.30 1.94
C VAL A 24 -30.06 51.00 0.59
N ASP A 25 -29.28 52.08 0.54
CA ASP A 25 -28.91 52.82 -0.67
C ASP A 25 -28.67 51.90 -1.88
N ALA A 26 -29.58 51.96 -2.85
CA ALA A 26 -29.63 51.09 -4.02
C ALA A 26 -28.36 51.18 -4.90
N HIS A 27 -27.61 52.28 -4.81
CA HIS A 27 -26.38 52.47 -5.60
C HIS A 27 -25.16 51.74 -5.03
N ARG A 28 -25.19 51.35 -3.75
CA ARG A 28 -24.12 50.58 -3.07
C ARG A 28 -24.42 49.09 -3.01
N GLY A 29 -25.70 48.71 -3.01
CA GLY A 29 -26.16 47.31 -3.01
C GLY A 29 -25.92 46.57 -4.32
N SER A 30 -26.09 47.25 -5.47
CA SER A 30 -25.90 46.64 -6.80
C SER A 30 -24.46 46.15 -7.04
N LYS A 31 -23.45 46.95 -6.67
CA LYS A 31 -22.04 46.53 -6.74
C LYS A 31 -21.73 45.36 -5.80
N ARG A 32 -22.27 45.37 -4.57
CA ARG A 32 -22.01 44.32 -3.57
C ARG A 32 -22.62 42.96 -3.97
N GLY A 33 -23.77 42.96 -4.66
CA GLY A 33 -24.36 41.74 -5.23
C GLY A 33 -23.52 41.15 -6.38
N LEU A 34 -23.02 42.01 -7.26
CA LEU A 34 -22.17 41.59 -8.39
C LEU A 34 -20.83 40.98 -7.93
N TYR A 35 -20.18 41.57 -6.92
CA TYR A 35 -18.95 41.02 -6.33
C TYR A 35 -19.19 39.71 -5.57
N ALA A 36 -20.39 39.51 -4.99
CA ALA A 36 -20.72 38.28 -4.27
C ALA A 36 -20.96 37.11 -5.23
N GLU A 37 -21.64 37.33 -6.37
CA GLU A 37 -21.78 36.30 -7.40
C GLU A 37 -20.43 35.88 -7.99
N ASP A 38 -19.60 36.85 -8.40
CA ASP A 38 -18.28 36.59 -9.00
C ASP A 38 -17.37 35.79 -8.05
N TYR A 39 -17.43 36.07 -6.74
CA TYR A 39 -16.68 35.34 -5.72
C TYR A 39 -17.18 33.90 -5.52
N VAL A 40 -18.51 33.69 -5.55
CA VAL A 40 -19.12 32.37 -5.41
C VAL A 40 -18.80 31.49 -6.61
N ASP A 41 -18.82 32.05 -7.82
CA ASP A 41 -18.45 31.35 -9.05
C ASP A 41 -16.96 30.96 -9.05
N GLN A 42 -16.07 31.87 -8.66
CA GLN A 42 -14.65 31.58 -8.52
C GLN A 42 -14.37 30.47 -7.49
N ILE A 43 -15.09 30.44 -6.37
CA ILE A 43 -14.99 29.36 -5.37
C ILE A 43 -15.50 28.03 -5.94
N ASN A 44 -16.59 28.04 -6.71
CA ASN A 44 -17.14 26.84 -7.31
C ASN A 44 -16.19 26.24 -8.36
N GLU A 45 -15.57 27.07 -9.19
CA GLU A 45 -14.55 26.64 -10.16
C GLU A 45 -13.34 26.00 -9.44
N ILE A 46 -12.80 26.67 -8.43
CA ILE A 46 -11.68 26.13 -7.61
C ILE A 46 -12.08 24.80 -6.97
N ARG A 47 -13.32 24.65 -6.48
CA ARG A 47 -13.81 23.39 -5.90
C ARG A 47 -13.89 22.27 -6.93
N LEU A 48 -14.37 22.55 -8.14
CA LEU A 48 -14.46 21.55 -9.21
C LEU A 48 -13.07 21.08 -9.65
N GLU A 49 -12.11 21.98 -9.79
CA GLU A 49 -10.70 21.64 -10.07
C GLU A 49 -10.08 20.81 -8.93
N ASP A 50 -10.37 21.17 -7.67
CA ASP A 50 -9.90 20.48 -6.48
C ASP A 50 -10.43 19.04 -6.42
N GLU A 51 -11.71 18.82 -6.76
CA GLU A 51 -12.36 17.51 -6.84
C GLU A 51 -11.79 16.65 -7.99
N HIS A 52 -11.57 17.24 -9.17
CA HIS A 52 -10.93 16.54 -10.28
C HIS A 52 -9.51 16.08 -9.92
N LEU A 53 -8.74 16.96 -9.28
CA LEU A 53 -7.38 16.65 -8.85
C LEU A 53 -7.39 15.60 -7.73
N LYS A 54 -8.32 15.65 -6.77
CA LYS A 54 -8.50 14.61 -5.74
C LYS A 54 -8.82 13.26 -6.36
N ALA A 55 -9.74 13.20 -7.31
CA ALA A 55 -10.13 11.95 -7.98
C ALA A 55 -8.95 11.34 -8.76
N ARG A 56 -8.13 12.16 -9.42
CA ARG A 56 -6.89 11.72 -10.09
C ARG A 56 -5.87 11.16 -9.10
N ILE A 57 -5.61 11.89 -8.02
CA ILE A 57 -4.70 11.44 -6.94
C ILE A 57 -5.18 10.12 -6.33
N ARG A 58 -6.48 9.97 -6.11
CA ARG A 58 -7.09 8.76 -5.55
C ARG A 58 -6.89 7.56 -6.48
N ARG A 59 -7.11 7.73 -7.79
CA ARG A 59 -6.87 6.70 -8.81
C ARG A 59 -5.39 6.31 -8.90
N LEU A 60 -4.49 7.28 -8.99
CA LEU A 60 -3.04 7.05 -9.02
C LEU A 60 -2.56 6.29 -7.79
N ARG A 61 -3.07 6.66 -6.61
CA ARG A 61 -2.75 5.97 -5.36
C ARG A 61 -3.25 4.52 -5.38
N LEU A 62 -4.47 4.26 -5.87
CA LEU A 62 -4.99 2.90 -5.97
C LEU A 62 -4.14 2.04 -6.92
N ILE A 63 -3.82 2.56 -8.11
CA ILE A 63 -2.99 1.85 -9.10
C ILE A 63 -1.61 1.53 -8.50
N SER A 64 -0.99 2.51 -7.83
CA SER A 64 0.29 2.31 -7.15
C SER A 64 0.22 1.22 -6.06
N ARG A 65 -0.88 1.15 -5.29
CA ARG A 65 -1.08 0.11 -4.26
C ARG A 65 -1.30 -1.27 -4.85
N VAL A 66 -2.09 -1.38 -5.92
CA VAL A 66 -2.29 -2.65 -6.64
C VAL A 66 -0.96 -3.14 -7.21
N LEU A 67 -0.20 -2.25 -7.84
CA LEU A 67 1.12 -2.60 -8.37
C LEU A 67 2.08 -3.06 -7.26
N ALA A 68 2.10 -2.36 -6.11
CA ALA A 68 2.92 -2.76 -4.96
C ALA A 68 2.50 -4.12 -4.37
N LEU A 69 1.21 -4.46 -4.39
CA LEU A 69 0.73 -5.79 -4.00
C LEU A 69 1.24 -6.86 -4.97
N LEU A 70 1.11 -6.62 -6.29
CA LEU A 70 1.56 -7.56 -7.31
C LEU A 70 3.06 -7.84 -7.21
N ILE A 71 3.86 -6.78 -7.03
CA ILE A 71 5.31 -6.92 -6.82
C ILE A 71 5.61 -7.66 -5.52
N SER A 72 4.87 -7.38 -4.44
CA SER A 72 5.04 -8.13 -3.17
C SER A 72 4.73 -9.61 -3.32
N ILE A 73 3.69 -9.97 -4.07
CA ILE A 73 3.34 -11.35 -4.39
C ILE A 73 4.44 -12.00 -5.24
N ALA A 74 4.97 -11.27 -6.23
CA ALA A 74 6.06 -11.75 -7.08
C ALA A 74 7.35 -12.03 -6.30
N VAL A 75 7.60 -11.34 -5.18
CA VAL A 75 8.71 -11.63 -4.24
C VAL A 75 8.34 -12.77 -3.28
N PHE A 76 7.10 -12.78 -2.78
CA PHE A 76 6.62 -13.76 -1.80
C PHE A 76 6.60 -15.18 -2.36
N ILE A 77 6.09 -15.38 -3.58
CA ILE A 77 5.95 -16.71 -4.19
C ILE A 77 7.29 -17.46 -4.25
N PRO A 78 8.37 -16.88 -4.82
CA PRO A 78 9.71 -17.48 -4.78
C PRO A 78 10.18 -17.87 -3.38
N ILE A 79 10.04 -16.97 -2.39
CA ILE A 79 10.48 -17.23 -1.01
C ILE A 79 9.67 -18.35 -0.36
N ALA A 80 8.36 -18.38 -0.61
CA ALA A 80 7.49 -19.43 -0.09
C ALA A 80 7.82 -20.79 -0.73
N LEU A 81 8.07 -20.82 -2.04
CA LEU A 81 8.47 -22.03 -2.76
C LEU A 81 9.83 -22.56 -2.28
N THR A 82 10.83 -21.69 -2.10
CA THR A 82 12.15 -22.10 -1.60
C THR A 82 12.05 -22.64 -0.17
N LEU A 83 11.30 -21.98 0.71
CA LEU A 83 11.07 -22.46 2.07
C LEU A 83 10.34 -23.81 2.08
N HIS A 84 9.27 -23.95 1.31
CA HIS A 84 8.51 -25.20 1.20
C HIS A 84 9.40 -26.35 0.67
N LYS A 85 10.17 -26.10 -0.38
CA LYS A 85 11.10 -27.09 -0.93
C LYS A 85 12.18 -27.46 0.06
N PHE A 86 12.78 -26.49 0.74
CA PHE A 86 13.74 -26.78 1.81
C PHE A 86 13.15 -27.67 2.90
N LEU A 87 11.97 -27.33 3.42
CA LEU A 87 11.33 -28.07 4.49
C LEU A 87 10.95 -29.51 4.08
N THR A 88 10.60 -29.71 2.81
CA THR A 88 10.23 -31.03 2.28
C THR A 88 11.43 -31.88 1.88
N THR A 89 12.55 -31.30 1.45
CA THR A 89 13.73 -32.05 0.96
C THR A 89 14.89 -32.11 1.95
N LYS A 90 14.87 -31.35 3.04
CA LYS A 90 15.94 -31.38 4.07
C LYS A 90 16.15 -32.74 4.72
N GLY A 91 15.15 -33.63 4.71
CA GLY A 91 15.23 -34.98 5.26
C GLY A 91 15.55 -36.07 4.21
N VAL A 92 15.74 -35.70 2.95
CA VAL A 92 16.02 -36.65 1.86
C VAL A 92 17.52 -36.84 1.73
N TYR A 93 17.98 -38.05 2.03
CA TYR A 93 19.38 -38.45 1.90
C TYR A 93 19.58 -39.23 0.60
N ARG A 94 20.66 -38.93 -0.12
CA ARG A 94 21.12 -39.67 -1.29
C ARG A 94 22.62 -39.89 -1.18
N ASP A 95 23.08 -41.00 -1.73
CA ASP A 95 24.50 -41.29 -1.82
C ASP A 95 25.09 -40.52 -3.00
N VAL A 96 26.06 -39.66 -2.71
CA VAL A 96 26.74 -38.82 -3.69
C VAL A 96 28.19 -39.29 -3.83
N PRO A 97 28.67 -39.53 -5.06
CA PRO A 97 30.07 -39.86 -5.28
C PRO A 97 30.94 -38.65 -4.98
N GLN A 98 31.95 -38.82 -4.12
CA GLN A 98 32.95 -37.78 -3.86
C GLN A 98 34.21 -37.98 -4.71
N PRO A 99 34.99 -36.90 -4.93
CA PRO A 99 36.32 -37.00 -5.52
C PRO A 99 37.18 -37.94 -4.66
N GLY A 100 37.47 -39.14 -5.16
CA GLY A 100 38.11 -40.21 -4.39
C GLY A 100 37.36 -41.56 -4.40
N GLY A 101 36.20 -41.65 -5.05
CA GLY A 101 35.48 -42.92 -5.26
C GLY A 101 34.68 -43.41 -4.05
N THR A 102 34.66 -42.64 -2.96
CA THR A 102 33.84 -42.92 -1.79
C THR A 102 32.43 -42.38 -1.98
N MET A 103 31.42 -43.19 -1.62
CA MET A 103 30.03 -42.76 -1.57
C MET A 103 29.75 -42.13 -0.21
N LYS A 104 29.25 -40.89 -0.21
CA LYS A 104 28.84 -40.21 1.02
C LYS A 104 27.35 -39.91 0.97
N SER A 105 26.60 -40.43 1.94
CA SER A 105 25.21 -40.06 2.13
C SER A 105 25.10 -38.60 2.57
N ARG A 106 24.41 -37.78 1.78
CA ARG A 106 24.17 -36.36 2.08
C ARG A 106 22.78 -35.93 1.61
N THR A 107 22.34 -34.78 2.11
CA THR A 107 21.11 -34.14 1.61
C THR A 107 21.44 -33.19 0.45
N ALA A 108 20.40 -32.69 -0.19
CA ALA A 108 20.47 -31.68 -1.24
C ALA A 108 21.08 -30.34 -0.76
N TRP A 109 21.09 -30.09 0.56
CA TRP A 109 21.49 -28.81 1.15
C TRP A 109 22.89 -28.90 1.78
N ALA A 110 23.51 -27.75 2.05
CA ALA A 110 24.81 -27.71 2.73
C ALA A 110 24.68 -28.23 4.17
N ASN A 111 25.73 -28.90 4.67
CA ASN A 111 25.83 -29.25 6.09
C ASN A 111 25.77 -27.98 6.93
N ASP A 112 24.92 -27.99 7.97
CA ASP A 112 24.65 -26.84 8.84
C ASP A 112 24.25 -25.57 8.08
N SER A 113 23.32 -25.73 7.12
CA SER A 113 22.77 -24.60 6.36
C SER A 113 22.19 -23.54 7.29
N LYS A 114 22.59 -22.27 7.10
CA LYS A 114 22.01 -21.13 7.81
C LYS A 114 20.61 -20.85 7.24
N THR A 115 19.56 -21.29 7.95
CA THR A 115 18.17 -21.17 7.49
C THR A 115 17.47 -19.88 7.92
N TRP A 116 18.01 -19.23 8.94
CA TRP A 116 17.39 -18.05 9.56
C TRP A 116 17.13 -16.90 8.57
N PRO A 117 17.96 -16.63 7.53
CA PRO A 117 17.66 -15.56 6.59
C PRO A 117 16.38 -15.88 5.82
N THR A 118 16.24 -17.12 5.34
CA THR A 118 15.04 -17.57 4.61
C THR A 118 13.76 -17.38 5.43
N TYR A 119 13.77 -17.73 6.72
CA TYR A 119 12.60 -17.52 7.59
C TYR A 119 12.28 -16.04 7.77
N THR A 120 13.30 -15.20 7.96
CA THR A 120 13.10 -13.75 8.11
C THR A 120 12.56 -13.13 6.82
N TYR A 121 13.13 -13.46 5.66
CA TYR A 121 12.63 -13.03 4.35
C TYR A 121 11.19 -13.48 4.11
N PHE A 122 10.84 -14.72 4.49
CA PHE A 122 9.48 -15.21 4.39
C PHE A 122 8.51 -14.42 5.29
N ALA A 123 8.88 -14.15 6.54
CA ALA A 123 8.08 -13.34 7.45
C ALA A 123 7.88 -11.91 6.92
N VAL A 124 8.95 -11.27 6.47
CA VAL A 124 8.96 -9.95 5.83
C VAL A 124 8.03 -9.90 4.62
N ALA A 125 8.14 -10.87 3.71
CA ALA A 125 7.31 -10.96 2.52
C ALA A 125 5.83 -11.21 2.87
N THR A 126 5.56 -12.09 3.84
CA THR A 126 4.20 -12.39 4.33
C THR A 126 3.53 -11.14 4.90
N VAL A 127 4.22 -10.43 5.81
CA VAL A 127 3.71 -9.19 6.39
C VAL A 127 3.46 -8.15 5.30
N SER A 128 4.37 -8.00 4.34
CA SER A 128 4.21 -7.06 3.23
C SER A 128 2.94 -7.34 2.42
N VAL A 129 2.72 -8.60 2.01
CA VAL A 129 1.52 -9.01 1.26
C VAL A 129 0.26 -8.74 2.09
N LEU A 130 0.24 -9.11 3.36
CA LEU A 130 -0.91 -8.87 4.24
C LEU A 130 -1.22 -7.38 4.40
N LEU A 131 -0.20 -6.55 4.58
CA LEU A 131 -0.36 -5.10 4.70
C LEU A 131 -0.92 -4.49 3.41
N HIS A 132 -0.37 -4.84 2.24
CA HIS A 132 -0.89 -4.34 0.96
C HIS A 132 -2.31 -4.84 0.71
N PHE A 133 -2.60 -6.10 0.98
CA PHE A 133 -3.94 -6.67 0.85
C PHE A 133 -4.97 -5.96 1.75
N ALA A 134 -4.61 -5.76 3.02
CA ALA A 134 -5.46 -5.06 3.96
C ALA A 134 -5.68 -3.58 3.58
N THR A 135 -4.69 -2.91 2.95
CA THR A 135 -4.91 -1.54 2.44
C THR A 135 -5.89 -1.48 1.28
N ILE A 136 -5.87 -2.47 0.36
CA ILE A 136 -6.82 -2.54 -0.75
C ILE A 136 -8.23 -2.82 -0.22
N ILE A 137 -8.36 -3.74 0.73
CA ILE A 137 -9.62 -4.03 1.41
C ILE A 137 -10.16 -2.78 2.12
N SER A 138 -9.31 -2.11 2.89
CA SER A 138 -9.67 -0.85 3.57
C SER A 138 -10.17 0.20 2.58
N TYR A 139 -9.54 0.29 1.41
CA TYR A 139 -9.97 1.20 0.35
C TYR A 139 -11.35 0.84 -0.20
N TRP A 140 -11.62 -0.44 -0.46
CA TRP A 140 -12.93 -0.91 -0.92
C TRP A 140 -14.05 -0.57 0.07
N PHE A 141 -13.83 -0.85 1.37
CA PHE A 141 -14.81 -0.53 2.41
C PHE A 141 -14.93 0.98 2.68
N SER A 142 -13.83 1.73 2.57
CA SER A 142 -13.81 3.19 2.78
C SER A 142 -14.56 3.97 1.69
N VAL A 143 -14.60 3.47 0.45
CA VAL A 143 -15.44 4.05 -0.61
C VAL A 143 -16.93 3.92 -0.26
N GLN A 144 -17.33 2.80 0.34
CA GLN A 144 -18.73 2.52 0.67
C GLN A 144 -19.23 3.23 1.95
N HIS A 145 -18.35 3.62 2.87
CA HIS A 145 -18.74 4.20 4.18
C HIS A 145 -18.04 5.56 4.43
N ALA A 146 -18.53 6.61 3.77
CA ALA A 146 -17.79 7.86 3.54
C ALA A 146 -17.51 8.78 4.75
N ASN A 147 -18.17 8.66 5.91
CA ASN A 147 -17.99 9.62 7.01
C ASN A 147 -17.23 9.11 8.25
N ALA A 148 -17.30 7.81 8.59
CA ALA A 148 -16.56 7.24 9.74
C ALA A 148 -15.23 6.58 9.33
N ALA A 149 -15.12 6.09 8.10
CA ALA A 149 -13.96 5.35 7.63
C ALA A 149 -12.73 6.25 7.36
N ALA A 150 -12.91 7.55 7.16
CA ALA A 150 -11.82 8.46 6.77
C ALA A 150 -10.70 8.53 7.81
N THR A 151 -11.02 8.50 9.11
CA THR A 151 -10.04 8.59 10.21
C THR A 151 -9.33 7.25 10.43
N VAL A 152 -10.09 6.15 10.52
CA VAL A 152 -9.55 4.79 10.70
C VAL A 152 -8.69 4.38 9.51
N ALA A 153 -9.14 4.66 8.28
CA ALA A 153 -8.35 4.39 7.07
C ALA A 153 -7.03 5.17 7.05
N SER A 154 -6.99 6.38 7.62
CA SER A 154 -5.76 7.17 7.66
C SER A 154 -4.72 6.60 8.62
N VAL A 155 -5.13 6.18 9.82
CA VAL A 155 -4.25 5.55 10.83
C VAL A 155 -3.75 4.21 10.32
N PHE A 156 -4.64 3.40 9.73
CA PHE A 156 -4.28 2.12 9.13
C PHE A 156 -3.27 2.28 7.99
N THR A 157 -3.46 3.30 7.13
CA THR A 157 -2.50 3.61 6.05
C THR A 157 -1.13 3.98 6.60
N TRP A 158 -1.07 4.73 7.70
CA TRP A 158 0.19 5.11 8.37
C TRP A 158 0.91 3.90 8.96
N ALA A 159 0.18 3.04 9.67
CA ALA A 159 0.73 1.81 10.25
C ALA A 159 1.31 0.90 9.16
N VAL A 160 0.59 0.72 8.05
CA VAL A 160 1.05 -0.06 6.89
C VAL A 160 2.29 0.56 6.23
N MET A 161 2.31 1.89 6.07
CA MET A 161 3.44 2.57 5.44
C MET A 161 4.73 2.42 6.26
N ILE A 162 4.64 2.60 7.58
CA ILE A 162 5.77 2.43 8.51
C ILE A 162 6.19 0.97 8.57
N GLY A 163 5.23 0.04 8.70
CA GLY A 163 5.51 -1.40 8.73
C GLY A 163 6.26 -1.85 7.49
N ASN A 164 5.80 -1.44 6.30
CA ASN A 164 6.47 -1.77 5.04
C ASN A 164 7.89 -1.17 4.99
N LEU A 165 8.09 0.09 5.39
CA LEU A 165 9.43 0.71 5.41
C LEU A 165 10.41 -0.06 6.32
N VAL A 166 10.00 -0.38 7.55
CA VAL A 166 10.83 -1.10 8.52
C VAL A 166 11.21 -2.48 7.99
N VAL A 167 10.24 -3.20 7.44
CA VAL A 167 10.42 -4.53 6.85
C VAL A 167 11.48 -4.52 5.74
N TRP A 168 11.44 -3.52 4.85
CA TRP A 168 12.42 -3.40 3.75
C TRP A 168 13.82 -2.96 4.23
N ILE A 169 13.92 -2.11 5.26
CA ILE A 169 15.21 -1.74 5.86
C ILE A 169 15.88 -2.98 6.46
N VAL A 170 15.12 -3.78 7.20
CA VAL A 170 15.62 -5.03 7.80
C VAL A 170 16.05 -6.00 6.71
N ALA A 171 15.24 -6.19 5.65
CA ALA A 171 15.60 -7.05 4.53
C ALA A 171 16.86 -6.59 3.79
N ALA A 172 17.06 -5.28 3.60
CA ALA A 172 18.26 -4.73 2.97
C ALA A 172 19.51 -4.91 3.84
N GLY A 173 19.38 -4.73 5.16
CA GLY A 173 20.44 -4.98 6.13
C GLY A 173 20.87 -6.45 6.14
N LEU A 174 19.91 -7.36 6.12
CA LEU A 174 20.14 -8.81 6.08
C LEU A 174 20.83 -9.26 4.79
N TYR A 175 20.41 -8.75 3.64
CA TYR A 175 21.06 -9.10 2.37
C TYR A 175 22.55 -8.75 2.34
N ARG A 176 22.93 -7.65 3.00
CA ARG A 176 24.33 -7.21 3.08
C ARG A 176 25.10 -7.87 4.21
N GLY A 177 24.46 -8.19 5.34
CA GLY A 177 25.09 -8.81 6.50
C GLY A 177 25.42 -10.29 6.29
N GLU A 178 24.55 -11.02 5.59
CA GLU A 178 24.65 -12.48 5.46
C GLU A 178 25.24 -12.95 4.13
N LYS A 179 25.69 -12.02 3.28
CA LYS A 179 26.51 -12.37 2.12
C LYS A 179 27.87 -12.85 2.64
N ASP A 180 27.91 -14.11 3.10
CA ASP A 180 29.10 -14.82 3.57
C ASP A 180 30.18 -14.67 2.49
N THR A 181 31.17 -13.83 2.77
CA THR A 181 32.34 -13.53 1.92
C THR A 181 33.34 -14.68 1.89
N GLY A 182 32.89 -15.92 2.09
CA GLY A 182 33.73 -17.12 2.23
C GLY A 182 33.66 -18.05 1.03
N GLU A 183 34.67 -18.92 0.88
CA GLU A 183 34.82 -19.88 -0.23
C GLU A 183 33.65 -20.88 -0.40
N LYS A 184 32.75 -21.01 0.59
CA LYS A 184 31.60 -21.94 0.56
C LYS A 184 30.38 -21.30 1.24
N PRO A 185 29.41 -20.73 0.48
CA PRO A 185 28.21 -20.16 1.07
C PRO A 185 27.41 -21.25 1.80
N LYS A 186 27.09 -21.00 3.08
CA LYS A 186 26.28 -21.89 3.93
C LYS A 186 24.83 -21.47 4.01
N ASP A 187 24.49 -20.30 3.50
CA ASP A 187 23.12 -19.86 3.38
C ASP A 187 22.43 -20.63 2.24
N LEU A 188 21.12 -20.83 2.36
CA LEU A 188 20.36 -21.53 1.33
C LEU A 188 20.52 -20.89 -0.06
N TRP A 189 20.66 -19.56 -0.11
CA TRP A 189 20.59 -18.74 -1.31
C TRP A 189 21.93 -18.74 -2.05
N GLY A 190 23.04 -18.60 -1.33
CA GLY A 190 24.37 -18.79 -1.88
C GLY A 190 24.65 -20.25 -2.25
N TRP A 191 24.12 -21.22 -1.49
CA TRP A 191 24.27 -22.65 -1.83
C TRP A 191 23.60 -23.00 -3.16
N THR A 192 22.35 -22.56 -3.40
CA THR A 192 21.60 -22.88 -4.63
C THR A 192 22.28 -22.41 -5.91
N CYS A 193 23.08 -21.35 -5.86
CA CYS A 193 23.84 -20.84 -7.00
C CYS A 193 25.32 -21.29 -7.01
N SER A 194 25.75 -22.14 -6.07
CA SER A 194 27.15 -22.56 -5.96
C SER A 194 27.50 -23.68 -6.95
N ALA A 195 28.79 -23.77 -7.32
CA ALA A 195 29.30 -24.87 -8.15
C ALA A 195 29.10 -26.25 -7.48
N ALA A 196 29.18 -26.32 -6.15
CA ALA A 196 28.96 -27.54 -5.40
C ALA A 196 27.51 -28.04 -5.42
N ALA A 197 26.53 -27.15 -5.60
CA ALA A 197 25.14 -27.55 -5.83
C ALA A 197 24.92 -28.05 -7.26
N GLN A 198 25.61 -27.46 -8.24
CA GLN A 198 25.54 -27.91 -9.63
C GLN A 198 26.15 -29.31 -9.82
N GLU A 199 27.22 -29.64 -9.11
CA GLU A 199 27.85 -30.97 -9.16
C GLU A 199 26.91 -32.10 -8.69
N ILE A 200 26.01 -31.82 -7.75
CA ILE A 200 25.03 -32.79 -7.22
C ILE A 200 23.66 -32.71 -7.91
N GLN A 201 23.48 -31.79 -8.86
CA GLN A 201 22.19 -31.51 -9.51
C GLN A 201 21.57 -32.78 -10.11
N ASP A 202 22.35 -33.61 -10.80
CA ASP A 202 21.82 -34.80 -11.49
C ASP A 202 21.24 -35.84 -10.52
N ILE A 203 21.77 -35.92 -9.30
CA ILE A 203 21.32 -36.87 -8.27
C ILE A 203 20.02 -36.39 -7.61
N PHE A 204 19.86 -35.07 -7.45
CA PHE A 204 18.71 -34.46 -6.78
C PHE A 204 17.69 -33.84 -7.73
N ARG A 205 17.88 -33.99 -9.05
CA ARG A 205 17.09 -33.33 -10.10
C ARG A 205 15.58 -33.52 -9.97
N GLU A 206 15.16 -34.70 -9.54
CA GLU A 206 13.74 -35.03 -9.31
C GLU A 206 13.14 -34.28 -8.10
N GLN A 207 13.98 -33.87 -7.14
CA GLN A 207 13.52 -33.20 -5.92
C GLN A 207 13.70 -31.69 -5.98
N VAL A 208 14.84 -31.22 -6.48
CA VAL A 208 15.26 -29.81 -6.51
C VAL A 208 16.02 -29.52 -7.81
N ASP A 209 15.57 -28.50 -8.55
CA ASP A 209 16.32 -27.95 -9.69
C ASP A 209 17.06 -26.68 -9.25
N PHE A 210 18.34 -26.81 -8.87
CA PHE A 210 19.15 -25.70 -8.37
C PHE A 210 19.29 -24.56 -9.39
N ASN A 211 19.32 -24.86 -10.69
CA ASN A 211 19.45 -23.84 -11.73
C ASN A 211 18.19 -22.98 -11.84
N GLN A 212 17.02 -23.62 -11.81
CA GLN A 212 15.74 -22.89 -11.80
C GLN A 212 15.63 -22.01 -10.55
N PHE A 213 15.97 -22.54 -9.37
CA PHE A 213 15.93 -21.77 -8.12
C PHE A 213 16.90 -20.59 -8.13
N CYS A 214 18.12 -20.77 -8.63
CA CYS A 214 19.10 -19.70 -8.74
C CYS A 214 18.61 -18.54 -9.64
N ASN A 215 17.95 -18.86 -10.76
CA ASN A 215 17.40 -17.84 -11.66
C ASN A 215 16.22 -17.09 -11.02
N VAL A 216 15.25 -17.83 -10.45
CA VAL A 216 14.10 -17.25 -9.76
C VAL A 216 14.53 -16.34 -8.61
N GLN A 217 15.57 -16.75 -7.88
CA GLN A 217 16.14 -16.00 -6.77
C GLN A 217 16.84 -14.70 -7.22
N SER A 218 17.59 -14.76 -8.33
CA SER A 218 18.20 -13.58 -8.95
C SER A 218 17.13 -12.58 -9.40
N ILE A 219 16.04 -13.06 -10.01
CA ILE A 219 14.90 -12.23 -10.41
C ILE A 219 14.21 -11.61 -9.19
N SER A 220 14.05 -12.38 -8.10
CA SER A 220 13.42 -11.92 -6.85
C SER A 220 14.19 -10.76 -6.22
N TRP A 221 15.51 -10.75 -6.32
CA TRP A 221 16.35 -9.64 -5.88
C TRP A 221 16.01 -8.32 -6.60
N TYR A 222 15.87 -8.36 -7.92
CA TYR A 222 15.47 -7.18 -8.70
C TYR A 222 14.07 -6.69 -8.32
N PHE A 223 13.12 -7.59 -8.14
CA PHE A 223 11.77 -7.22 -7.66
C PHE A 223 11.81 -6.57 -6.27
N GLY A 224 12.67 -7.05 -5.37
CA GLY A 224 12.89 -6.42 -4.07
C GLY A 224 13.37 -4.97 -4.16
N ILE A 225 14.31 -4.68 -5.07
CA ILE A 225 14.77 -3.30 -5.30
C ILE A 225 13.64 -2.42 -5.84
N VAL A 226 12.90 -2.89 -6.84
CA VAL A 226 11.75 -2.18 -7.42
C VAL A 226 10.72 -1.86 -6.34
N GLN A 227 10.50 -2.81 -5.42
CA GLN A 227 9.56 -2.64 -4.32
C GLN A 227 9.98 -1.53 -3.34
N VAL A 228 11.29 -1.37 -3.07
CA VAL A 228 11.81 -0.26 -2.26
C VAL A 228 11.55 1.08 -2.95
N PHE A 229 11.82 1.20 -4.25
CA PHE A 229 11.53 2.44 -5.00
C PHE A 229 10.04 2.76 -5.04
N ALA A 230 9.18 1.76 -5.23
CA ALA A 230 7.73 1.93 -5.17
C ALA A 230 7.26 2.41 -3.78
N ALA A 231 7.85 1.88 -2.71
CA ALA A 231 7.57 2.32 -1.35
C ALA A 231 7.99 3.79 -1.14
N LEU A 232 9.19 4.19 -1.58
CA LEU A 232 9.67 5.58 -1.49
C LEU A 232 8.78 6.56 -2.27
N LEU A 233 8.41 6.20 -3.50
CA LEU A 233 7.50 7.02 -4.32
C LEU A 233 6.15 7.21 -3.63
N THR A 234 5.64 6.15 -2.98
CA THR A 234 4.39 6.21 -2.22
C THR A 234 4.49 7.17 -1.03
N VAL A 235 5.58 7.10 -0.27
CA VAL A 235 5.87 8.02 0.85
C VAL A 235 5.94 9.46 0.34
N PHE A 236 6.61 9.69 -0.79
CA PHE A 236 6.74 11.02 -1.39
C PHE A 236 5.39 11.59 -1.85
N ILE A 237 4.57 10.81 -2.58
CA ILE A 237 3.22 11.23 -2.97
C ILE A 237 2.37 11.55 -1.74
N PHE A 238 2.49 10.76 -0.67
CA PHE A 238 1.77 10.99 0.56
C PHE A 238 2.20 12.31 1.23
N PHE A 239 3.50 12.59 1.28
CA PHE A 239 4.04 13.85 1.77
C PHE A 239 3.50 15.07 1.00
N LEU A 240 3.45 15.01 -0.34
CA LEU A 240 2.87 16.08 -1.15
C LEU A 240 1.38 16.30 -0.86
N VAL A 241 0.61 15.23 -0.67
CA VAL A 241 -0.81 15.31 -0.31
C VAL A 241 -1.01 15.93 1.08
N MET A 242 -0.16 15.57 2.05
CA MET A 242 -0.20 16.19 3.38
C MET A 242 0.12 17.68 3.31
N ARG A 243 1.20 18.07 2.61
CA ARG A 243 1.56 19.49 2.44
C ARG A 243 0.41 20.30 1.84
N ARG A 244 -0.26 19.78 0.80
CA ARG A 244 -1.43 20.43 0.19
C ARG A 244 -2.56 20.62 1.21
N ARG A 245 -2.88 19.59 2.01
CA ARG A 245 -3.93 19.68 3.04
C ARG A 245 -3.62 20.76 4.08
N GLU A 246 -2.37 20.87 4.51
CA GLU A 246 -1.97 21.92 5.45
C GLU A 246 -2.09 23.32 4.83
N THR A 247 -1.67 23.50 3.58
CA THR A 247 -1.85 24.78 2.86
C THR A 247 -3.33 25.16 2.72
N THR A 248 -4.20 24.21 2.36
CA THR A 248 -5.65 24.47 2.26
C THR A 248 -6.29 24.80 3.60
N LYS A 249 -5.84 24.18 4.71
CA LYS A 249 -6.31 24.52 6.07
C LYS A 249 -5.92 25.94 6.46
N VAL A 250 -4.70 26.36 6.14
CA VAL A 250 -4.22 27.72 6.41
C VAL A 250 -5.04 28.74 5.63
N VAL A 251 -5.24 28.52 4.32
CA VAL A 251 -6.07 29.40 3.48
C VAL A 251 -7.48 29.52 4.04
N ARG A 252 -8.13 28.40 4.37
CA ARG A 252 -9.50 28.40 4.95
C ARG A 252 -9.57 29.20 6.25
N ARG A 253 -8.56 29.08 7.12
CA ARG A 253 -8.50 29.82 8.39
C ARG A 253 -8.47 31.34 8.15
N HIS A 254 -7.69 31.79 7.16
CA HIS A 254 -7.64 33.20 6.75
C HIS A 254 -8.95 33.69 6.12
N THR A 255 -9.66 32.86 5.36
CA THR A 255 -10.97 33.21 4.80
C THR A 255 -12.02 33.42 5.90
N THR A 256 -12.11 32.51 6.90
CA THR A 256 -13.05 32.67 8.03
C THR A 256 -12.77 33.91 8.89
N LEU A 257 -11.50 34.33 9.01
CA LEU A 257 -11.16 35.56 9.73
C LEU A 257 -11.62 36.81 8.96
N TRP A 258 -11.55 36.79 7.63
CA TRP A 258 -12.03 37.87 6.78
C TRP A 258 -13.56 38.03 6.83
N GLU A 259 -14.32 36.93 6.90
CA GLU A 259 -15.79 36.97 7.04
C GLU A 259 -16.27 37.50 8.40
N SER A 260 -15.39 37.58 9.40
CA SER A 260 -15.71 38.08 10.75
C SER A 260 -15.52 39.59 10.94
N HIS A 261 -15.05 40.31 9.91
CA HIS A 261 -14.81 41.76 9.91
C HIS A 261 -15.68 42.48 8.88
#